data_AF-A0A9N9P6P4-F1
#
_entry.id   AF-A0A9N9P6P4-F1
#
_cell.length_a   1.000
_cell.length_b   1.000
_cell.length_c   1.000
_cell.angle_alpha   90.00
_cell.angle_beta   90.00
_cell.angle_gamma   90.00
#
_symmetry.space_group_name_H-M   'P 1'
#
loop_
_entity.id
_entity.type
_entity.pdbx_description
1 polymer ?
#
loop_
_entity_poly.entity_id
_entity_poly.type
_entity_poly.pdbx_seq_one_letter_code
_entity_poly.pdbx_strand_id
1 'polypeptide(L)'
;EDQTGRSEREIERLEKEHPGESNIISKGRVFGGLEPSRAFGDSKYKWDKALQEVIYSKFFNEKRNVPGGERYKTPPYVIARPEVTHHKIGSDDKFLVLATDGLWERLSNAEVIELVGLLIDGRRNGKNGKEITAIQKDLNVNGSKQNKEFAFVDENAATHLIRNALGGASEDVLCAMLSLPPPMSRR
;
A
#
# COMPACT_ATOMS: atom_id res chain seq x y z
N GLU A 1 7.74 3.95 -7.23
CA GLU A 1 6.44 4.58 -7.55
C GLU A 1 5.38 3.51 -7.48
N ASP A 2 4.20 3.85 -6.97
CA ASP A 2 3.09 2.91 -6.80
C ASP A 2 2.42 2.63 -8.14
N GLN A 3 2.29 1.34 -8.46
CA GLN A 3 1.78 0.88 -9.76
C GLN A 3 0.25 0.80 -9.72
N THR A 4 -0.42 1.95 -9.78
CA THR A 4 -1.88 2.08 -9.69
C THR A 4 -2.43 2.98 -10.80
N GLY A 5 -3.76 3.00 -10.97
CA GLY A 5 -4.43 3.95 -11.86
C GLY A 5 -4.40 5.41 -11.39
N ARG A 6 -3.59 5.76 -10.38
CA ARG A 6 -3.31 7.13 -9.97
C ARG A 6 -1.93 7.62 -10.43
N SER A 7 -1.07 6.71 -10.88
CA SER A 7 0.24 7.05 -11.47
C SER A 7 0.05 7.47 -12.92
N GLU A 8 0.55 8.65 -13.27
CA GLU A 8 0.53 9.16 -14.65
C GLU A 8 1.22 8.19 -15.60
N ARG A 9 2.35 7.61 -15.19
CA ARG A 9 3.09 6.64 -16.01
C ARG A 9 2.32 5.35 -16.27
N GLU A 10 1.60 4.85 -15.28
CA GLU A 10 0.77 3.65 -15.49
C GLU A 10 -0.48 3.93 -16.33
N ILE A 11 -1.04 5.14 -16.23
CA ILE A 11 -2.13 5.60 -17.11
C ILE A 11 -1.63 5.65 -18.56
N GLU A 12 -0.52 6.34 -18.82
CA GLU A 12 0.08 6.46 -20.15
C GLU A 12 0.45 5.09 -20.74
N ARG A 13 1.00 4.18 -19.93
CA ARG A 13 1.31 2.81 -20.34
C ARG A 13 0.06 2.08 -20.83
N LEU A 14 -1.02 2.11 -20.05
CA LEU A 14 -2.28 1.44 -20.41
C LEU A 14 -2.90 2.04 -21.67
N GLU A 15 -2.90 3.36 -21.82
CA GLU A 15 -3.41 4.02 -23.03
C GLU A 15 -2.61 3.64 -24.28
N LYS A 16 -1.29 3.49 -24.14
CA LYS A 16 -0.41 3.07 -25.24
C LYS A 16 -0.57 1.60 -25.60
N GLU A 17 -0.74 0.72 -24.60
CA GLU A 17 -0.91 -0.72 -24.82
C GLU A 17 -2.30 -1.06 -25.41
N HIS A 18 -3.29 -0.19 -25.21
CA HIS A 18 -4.68 -0.39 -25.64
C HIS A 18 -5.19 0.77 -26.50
N PRO A 19 -4.63 0.98 -27.70
CA PRO A 19 -4.97 2.12 -28.55
C PRO A 19 -6.45 2.09 -28.98
N GLY A 20 -7.13 3.23 -28.86
CA GLY A 20 -8.55 3.37 -29.23
C GLY A 20 -9.54 2.89 -28.15
N GLU A 21 -9.04 2.47 -27.00
CA GLU A 21 -9.85 2.18 -25.82
C GLU A 21 -9.85 3.36 -24.86
N SER A 22 -10.99 3.63 -24.23
CA SER A 22 -11.15 4.73 -23.27
C SER A 22 -11.71 4.21 -21.95
N ASN A 23 -11.46 4.98 -20.88
CA ASN A 23 -11.93 4.66 -19.53
C ASN A 23 -11.43 3.29 -19.00
N ILE A 24 -10.21 2.91 -19.37
CA ILE A 24 -9.52 1.74 -18.80
C ILE A 24 -9.26 1.96 -17.32
N ILE A 25 -8.90 3.17 -16.92
CA ILE A 25 -8.82 3.59 -15.52
C ILE A 25 -10.11 4.32 -15.13
N SER A 26 -10.65 3.99 -13.97
CA SER A 26 -11.79 4.68 -13.36
C SER A 26 -11.58 4.80 -11.86
N LYS A 27 -11.68 6.02 -11.31
CA LYS A 27 -11.45 6.33 -9.89
C LYS A 27 -10.11 5.77 -9.37
N GLY A 28 -9.06 5.84 -10.18
CA GLY A 28 -7.73 5.34 -9.84
C GLY A 28 -7.54 3.82 -9.95
N ARG A 29 -8.51 3.09 -10.50
CA ARG A 29 -8.53 1.61 -10.56
C ARG A 29 -8.74 1.11 -11.98
N VAL A 30 -8.10 0.00 -12.34
CA VAL A 30 -8.31 -0.71 -13.62
C VAL A 30 -9.76 -1.20 -13.70
N PHE A 31 -10.48 -0.67 -14.69
CA PHE A 31 -11.91 -0.75 -14.91
C PHE A 31 -12.77 -0.41 -13.68
N GLY A 32 -12.25 0.38 -12.75
CA GLY A 32 -12.92 0.70 -11.48
C GLY A 32 -12.91 -0.43 -10.44
N GLY A 33 -12.29 -1.57 -10.75
CA GLY A 33 -12.29 -2.75 -9.89
C GLY A 33 -10.97 -2.95 -9.13
N LEU A 34 -9.86 -3.09 -9.85
CA LEU A 34 -8.56 -3.44 -9.28
C LEU A 34 -7.68 -2.19 -9.16
N GLU A 35 -7.17 -1.91 -7.97
CA GLU A 35 -6.29 -0.77 -7.74
C GLU A 35 -4.88 -0.94 -8.30
N PRO A 36 -4.17 -2.05 -8.05
CA PRO A 36 -2.89 -2.27 -8.70
C PRO A 36 -3.08 -2.52 -10.20
N SER A 37 -2.35 -1.77 -11.02
CA SER A 37 -2.25 -2.00 -12.46
C SER A 37 -1.26 -3.12 -12.81
N ARG A 38 -0.46 -3.54 -11.82
CA ARG A 38 0.49 -4.65 -11.92
C ARG A 38 0.34 -5.62 -10.75
N ALA A 39 0.09 -6.89 -11.05
CA ALA A 39 -0.11 -7.92 -10.04
C ALA A 39 0.22 -9.32 -10.59
N PHE A 40 0.60 -10.24 -9.71
CA PHE A 40 0.51 -11.68 -9.99
C PHE A 40 -0.95 -12.13 -9.91
N GLY A 41 -1.28 -13.27 -10.51
CA GLY A 41 -2.67 -13.75 -10.50
C GLY A 41 -3.61 -12.85 -11.31
N ASP A 42 -4.76 -12.49 -10.75
CA ASP A 42 -5.77 -11.60 -11.36
C ASP A 42 -6.10 -11.92 -12.82
N SER A 43 -6.23 -13.22 -13.11
CA SER A 43 -6.35 -13.75 -14.47
C SER A 43 -7.51 -13.14 -15.26
N LYS A 44 -8.58 -12.72 -14.58
CA LYS A 44 -9.72 -12.03 -15.21
C LYS A 44 -9.35 -10.71 -15.90
N TYR A 45 -8.23 -10.08 -15.53
CA TYR A 45 -7.69 -8.89 -16.20
C TYR A 45 -6.68 -9.23 -17.30
N LYS A 46 -6.34 -10.51 -17.48
CA LYS A 46 -5.24 -10.96 -18.33
C LYS A 46 -5.65 -11.86 -19.47
N TRP A 47 -6.59 -12.77 -19.23
CA TRP A 47 -7.03 -13.76 -20.20
C TRP A 47 -8.05 -13.19 -21.17
N ASP A 48 -8.04 -13.66 -22.42
CA ASP A 48 -9.12 -13.34 -23.35
C ASP A 48 -10.48 -13.85 -22.86
N LYS A 49 -11.56 -13.23 -23.36
CA LYS A 49 -12.93 -13.53 -22.92
C LYS A 49 -13.32 -14.99 -23.17
N ALA A 50 -12.90 -15.56 -24.30
CA ALA A 50 -13.26 -16.93 -24.67
C ALA A 50 -12.62 -17.95 -23.72
N LEU A 51 -11.35 -17.75 -23.37
CA LEU A 51 -10.65 -18.57 -22.40
C LEU A 51 -11.29 -18.47 -21.01
N GLN A 52 -11.63 -17.26 -20.57
CA GLN A 52 -12.34 -17.07 -19.30
C GLN A 52 -13.68 -17.82 -19.30
N GLU A 53 -14.48 -17.69 -20.35
CA GLU A 53 -15.76 -18.39 -20.49
C GLU A 53 -15.59 -19.92 -20.41
N VAL A 54 -14.60 -20.48 -21.10
CA VAL A 54 -14.30 -21.93 -21.06
C VAL A 54 -13.90 -22.39 -19.66
N ILE A 55 -13.01 -21.67 -18.99
CA ILE A 55 -12.53 -22.08 -17.66
C ILE A 55 -13.64 -21.95 -16.61
N TYR A 56 -14.34 -20.82 -16.56
CA TYR A 56 -15.37 -20.58 -15.56
C TYR A 56 -16.58 -21.51 -15.73
N SER A 57 -17.01 -21.76 -16.97
CA SER A 57 -18.10 -22.71 -17.23
C SER A 57 -17.73 -24.15 -16.86
N LYS A 58 -16.49 -24.58 -17.11
CA LYS A 58 -16.06 -25.97 -16.85
C LYS A 58 -15.78 -26.26 -15.39
N PHE A 59 -15.19 -25.31 -14.65
CA PHE A 59 -14.63 -25.60 -13.33
C PHE A 59 -15.38 -24.93 -12.16
N PHE A 60 -16.16 -23.89 -12.42
CA PHE A 60 -16.72 -23.06 -11.34
C PHE A 60 -18.25 -22.95 -11.37
N ASN A 61 -18.94 -23.51 -12.37
CA ASN A 61 -20.40 -23.40 -12.56
C ASN A 61 -20.94 -21.96 -12.44
N GLU A 62 -20.08 -20.96 -12.66
CA GLU A 62 -20.39 -19.54 -12.53
C GLU A 62 -20.13 -18.84 -13.86
N LYS A 63 -21.07 -18.03 -14.33
CA LYS A 63 -20.76 -17.01 -15.33
C LYS A 63 -20.19 -15.80 -14.61
N ARG A 64 -18.89 -15.56 -14.74
CA ARG A 64 -18.27 -14.32 -14.28
C ARG A 64 -18.19 -13.31 -15.41
N ASN A 65 -18.59 -12.08 -15.11
CA ASN A 65 -18.39 -10.96 -16.02
C ASN A 65 -16.91 -10.60 -16.08
N VAL A 66 -16.43 -10.30 -17.29
CA VAL A 66 -15.09 -9.73 -17.48
C VAL A 66 -15.04 -8.32 -16.88
N PRO A 67 -13.87 -7.88 -16.38
CA PRO A 67 -13.69 -6.52 -15.90
C PRO A 67 -14.07 -5.50 -16.98
N GLY A 68 -14.78 -4.43 -16.62
CA GLY A 68 -15.12 -3.37 -17.59
C GLY A 68 -16.23 -3.70 -18.60
N GLY A 69 -16.74 -4.94 -18.63
CA GLY A 69 -17.85 -5.35 -19.49
C GLY A 69 -17.50 -5.28 -20.97
N GLU A 70 -18.30 -4.58 -21.77
CA GLU A 70 -18.07 -4.39 -23.21
C GLU A 70 -16.77 -3.64 -23.54
N ARG A 71 -16.19 -2.94 -22.56
CA ARG A 71 -14.90 -2.25 -22.71
C ARG A 71 -13.71 -3.21 -22.68
N TYR A 72 -13.91 -4.48 -22.34
CA TYR A 72 -12.85 -5.49 -22.28
C TYR A 72 -12.54 -6.05 -23.68
N LYS A 73 -11.65 -5.39 -24.41
CA LYS A 73 -11.38 -5.65 -25.82
C LYS A 73 -9.99 -6.27 -26.07
N THR A 74 -8.92 -5.71 -25.51
CA THR A 74 -7.53 -6.14 -25.79
C THR A 74 -6.75 -6.54 -24.53
N PRO A 75 -7.18 -7.57 -23.77
CA PRO A 75 -6.36 -8.05 -22.66
C PRO A 75 -4.97 -8.52 -23.11
N PRO A 76 -3.94 -8.44 -22.25
CA PRO A 76 -4.00 -8.19 -20.80
C PRO A 76 -3.98 -6.71 -20.40
N TYR A 77 -4.82 -6.31 -19.44
CA TYR A 77 -4.83 -4.95 -18.85
C TYR A 77 -4.01 -4.86 -17.54
N VAL A 78 -3.63 -5.99 -16.97
CA VAL A 78 -2.80 -6.07 -15.77
C VAL A 78 -1.62 -6.98 -16.08
N ILE A 79 -0.41 -6.55 -15.73
CA ILE A 79 0.82 -7.32 -15.99
C ILE A 79 1.52 -7.68 -14.68
N ALA A 80 2.35 -8.72 -14.69
CA ALA A 80 3.16 -9.10 -13.52
C ALA A 80 4.60 -8.59 -13.60
N ARG A 81 4.94 -7.82 -14.65
CA ARG A 81 6.30 -7.33 -14.88
C ARG A 81 6.62 -6.19 -13.91
N PRO A 82 7.68 -6.28 -13.10
CA PRO A 82 8.03 -5.23 -12.15
C PRO A 82 8.65 -4.02 -12.86
N GLU A 83 8.57 -2.85 -12.22
CA GLU A 83 9.54 -1.77 -12.43
C GLU A 83 10.77 -2.06 -11.59
N VAL A 84 11.96 -1.87 -12.15
CA VAL A 84 13.23 -2.15 -11.47
C VAL A 84 14.01 -0.85 -11.29
N THR A 85 14.32 -0.52 -10.03
CA THR A 85 15.20 0.59 -9.68
C THR A 85 16.49 0.05 -9.07
N HIS A 86 17.59 0.74 -9.31
CA HIS A 86 18.92 0.40 -8.78
C HIS A 86 19.45 1.59 -7.97
N HIS A 87 19.92 1.30 -6.76
CA HIS A 87 20.57 2.26 -5.87
C HIS A 87 21.85 1.66 -5.30
N LYS A 88 22.96 2.43 -5.35
CA LYS A 88 24.24 2.00 -4.76
C LYS A 88 24.29 2.50 -3.32
N ILE A 89 24.32 1.56 -2.37
CA ILE A 89 24.35 1.86 -0.93
C ILE A 89 25.63 2.64 -0.58
N GLY A 90 25.45 3.78 0.07
CA GLY A 90 26.51 4.64 0.61
C GLY A 90 26.52 4.68 2.14
N SER A 91 27.41 5.48 2.72
CA SER A 91 27.54 5.65 4.17
C SER A 91 26.32 6.33 4.81
N ASP A 92 25.57 7.11 4.04
CA ASP A 92 24.42 7.88 4.52
C ASP A 92 23.13 7.05 4.57
N ASP A 93 23.09 5.93 3.86
CA ASP A 93 21.95 5.00 3.86
C ASP A 93 21.93 4.19 5.17
N LYS A 94 20.91 4.40 6.00
CA LYS A 94 20.83 3.77 7.34
C LYS A 94 19.92 2.55 7.40
N PHE A 95 18.83 2.56 6.64
CA PHE A 95 17.85 1.48 6.60
C PHE A 95 16.97 1.59 5.34
N LEU A 96 16.26 0.51 5.03
CA LEU A 96 15.24 0.44 3.99
C LEU A 96 13.94 -0.08 4.61
N VAL A 97 12.81 0.58 4.33
CA VAL A 97 11.48 0.11 4.73
C VAL A 97 10.76 -0.44 3.51
N LEU A 98 10.38 -1.71 3.57
CA LEU A 98 9.49 -2.35 2.60
C LEU A 98 8.19 -2.70 3.32
N ALA A 99 7.08 -2.18 2.82
CA ALA A 99 5.75 -2.43 3.38
C ALA A 99 4.68 -2.35 2.29
N THR A 100 3.54 -2.99 2.55
CA THR A 100 2.33 -2.85 1.73
C THR A 100 1.64 -1.51 1.98
N ASP A 101 0.73 -1.13 1.08
CA ASP A 101 -0.14 0.05 1.19
C ASP A 101 -0.79 0.23 2.56
N GLY A 102 -1.20 -0.85 3.24
CA GLY A 102 -1.80 -0.77 4.58
C GLY A 102 -0.98 -0.01 5.63
N LEU A 103 0.35 0.07 5.49
CA LEU A 103 1.18 0.97 6.32
C LEU A 103 1.11 2.42 5.83
N TRP A 104 1.32 2.61 4.53
CA TRP A 104 1.44 3.92 3.88
C TRP A 104 0.11 4.70 3.83
N GLU A 105 -1.02 4.02 4.00
CA GLU A 105 -2.34 4.63 4.19
C GLU A 105 -2.52 5.22 5.60
N ARG A 106 -1.69 4.82 6.57
CA ARG A 106 -1.79 5.24 7.98
C ARG A 106 -0.68 6.23 8.36
N LEU A 107 0.50 6.03 7.82
CA LEU A 107 1.69 6.81 8.09
C LEU A 107 2.29 7.33 6.78
N SER A 108 2.62 8.62 6.76
CA SER A 108 3.37 9.24 5.68
C SER A 108 4.81 8.72 5.66
N ASN A 109 5.47 8.85 4.49
CA ASN A 109 6.88 8.51 4.34
C ASN A 109 7.76 9.21 5.41
N ALA A 110 7.50 10.49 5.69
CA ALA A 110 8.25 11.25 6.69
C ALA A 110 8.06 10.68 8.11
N GLU A 111 6.81 10.41 8.51
CA GLU A 111 6.51 9.80 9.82
C GLU A 111 7.21 8.44 9.97
N VAL A 112 7.20 7.60 8.94
CA VAL A 112 7.86 6.28 8.97
C VAL A 112 9.38 6.41 9.15
N ILE A 113 10.03 7.29 8.38
CA ILE A 113 11.49 7.51 8.49
C ILE A 113 11.85 8.06 9.86
N GLU A 114 11.06 8.99 10.38
CA GLU A 114 11.28 9.61 11.69
C GLU A 114 11.11 8.62 12.85
N LEU A 115 10.02 7.84 12.85
CA LEU A 115 9.77 6.81 13.86
C LEU A 115 10.93 5.79 13.92
N VAL A 116 11.37 5.30 12.77
CA VAL A 116 12.49 4.34 12.71
C VAL A 116 13.81 5.00 13.09
N GLY A 117 14.08 6.21 12.61
CA GLY A 117 15.30 6.97 12.92
C GLY A 117 15.45 7.23 14.41
N LEU A 118 14.42 7.79 15.05
CA LEU A 118 14.40 8.06 16.49
C LEU A 118 14.53 6.78 17.32
N LEU A 119 13.91 5.69 16.88
CA LEU A 119 14.05 4.40 17.57
C LEU A 119 15.50 3.88 17.53
N ILE A 120 16.17 3.99 16.38
CA ILE A 120 17.57 3.57 16.21
C ILE A 120 18.50 4.47 17.05
N ASP A 121 18.31 5.78 16.99
CA ASP A 121 19.17 6.73 17.71
C ASP A 121 18.95 6.70 19.22
N GLY A 122 17.71 6.51 19.68
CA GLY A 122 17.40 6.31 21.09
C GLY A 122 18.14 5.11 21.69
N ARG A 123 18.19 3.99 20.95
CA ARG A 123 18.93 2.79 21.37
C ARG A 123 20.43 3.00 21.43
N ARG A 124 21.00 3.68 20.42
CA ARG A 124 22.44 3.99 20.40
C ARG A 124 22.85 4.83 21.61
N ASN A 125 21.95 5.71 22.06
CA ASN A 125 22.19 6.63 23.17
C ASN A 125 21.73 6.08 24.53
N GLY A 126 21.27 4.82 24.62
CA GLY A 126 20.78 4.22 25.86
C GLY A 126 19.56 4.92 26.47
N LYS A 127 18.79 5.68 25.67
CA LYS A 127 17.62 6.42 26.14
C LYS A 127 16.41 5.50 26.24
N ASN A 128 15.63 5.68 27.30
CA ASN A 128 14.37 4.96 27.50
C ASN A 128 13.24 5.58 26.67
N GLY A 129 12.26 4.77 26.25
CA GLY A 129 11.16 5.18 25.37
C GLY A 129 10.38 6.45 25.77
N LYS A 130 10.27 6.73 27.08
CA LYS A 130 9.61 7.93 27.62
C LYS A 130 10.33 9.24 27.27
N GLU A 131 11.65 9.22 27.11
CA GLU A 131 12.42 10.41 26.70
C GLU A 131 12.24 10.72 25.22
N ILE A 132 11.97 9.71 24.40
CA ILE A 132 11.78 9.86 22.95
C ILE A 132 10.41 10.49 22.65
N THR A 133 9.36 10.12 23.41
CA THR A 133 8.02 10.73 23.30
C THR A 133 8.03 12.25 23.56
N ALA A 134 8.94 12.76 24.40
CA ALA A 134 9.06 14.20 24.66
C ALA A 134 9.64 14.98 23.46
N ILE A 135 10.55 14.37 22.70
CA ILE A 135 11.21 14.97 21.52
C ILE A 135 10.20 15.17 20.38
N GLN A 136 9.18 14.32 20.32
CA GLN A 136 8.25 14.27 19.20
C GLN A 136 7.13 15.32 19.25
N LYS A 137 6.91 15.97 20.40
CA LYS A 137 5.93 17.06 20.54
C LYS A 137 6.25 18.29 19.67
N ASP A 138 7.48 18.42 19.18
CA ASP A 138 7.96 19.61 18.46
C ASP A 138 7.89 19.49 16.93
N LEU A 139 7.42 18.37 16.38
CA LEU A 139 7.45 18.10 14.95
C LEU A 139 6.08 18.34 14.28
N ASN A 140 5.87 19.59 13.86
CA ASN A 140 4.72 19.99 13.04
C ASN A 140 4.96 19.61 11.57
N VAL A 141 4.29 18.56 11.08
CA VAL A 141 4.28 18.21 9.65
C VAL A 141 2.93 18.55 9.03
N ASN A 142 2.93 19.54 8.13
CA ASN A 142 1.92 19.81 7.09
C ASN A 142 0.48 20.16 7.50
N GLY A 143 0.29 21.23 8.28
CA GLY A 143 -0.85 22.16 8.13
C GLY A 143 -2.28 21.67 8.47
N SER A 144 -2.53 20.37 8.60
CA SER A 144 -3.75 19.81 9.17
C SER A 144 -3.43 19.20 10.53
N LYS A 145 -3.75 19.91 11.61
CA LYS A 145 -3.54 19.46 13.00
C LYS A 145 -4.39 18.23 13.32
N GLN A 146 -3.89 17.04 13.02
CA GLN A 146 -4.18 15.88 13.84
C GLN A 146 -3.00 15.70 14.78
N ASN A 147 -3.21 15.91 16.08
CA ASN A 147 -2.21 15.57 17.09
C ASN A 147 -2.10 14.05 17.16
N LYS A 148 -1.31 13.45 16.27
CA LYS A 148 -0.92 12.05 16.39
C LYS A 148 0.15 11.95 17.48
N GLU A 149 -0.12 11.16 18.50
CA GLU A 149 0.87 10.80 19.51
C GLU A 149 1.43 9.42 19.18
N PHE A 150 2.75 9.29 19.17
CA PHE A 150 3.42 8.02 18.87
C PHE A 150 4.08 7.40 20.09
N ALA A 151 4.08 6.07 20.15
CA ALA A 151 4.68 5.28 21.22
C ALA A 151 6.07 4.78 20.85
N PHE A 152 7.03 4.90 21.76
CA PHE A 152 8.41 4.37 21.65
C PHE A 152 8.66 3.26 22.67
N VAL A 153 7.80 2.25 22.69
CA VAL A 153 7.84 1.16 23.67
C VAL A 153 8.35 -0.17 23.08
N ASP A 154 8.56 -0.22 21.77
CA ASP A 154 8.82 -1.47 21.06
C ASP A 154 10.31 -1.69 20.74
N GLU A 155 10.77 -2.93 20.91
CA GLU A 155 12.13 -3.36 20.56
C GLU A 155 12.30 -3.77 19.09
N ASN A 156 11.22 -3.99 18.35
CA ASN A 156 11.29 -4.30 16.92
C ASN A 156 10.77 -3.11 16.10
N ALA A 157 11.53 -2.65 15.10
CA ALA A 157 11.15 -1.49 14.29
C ALA A 157 9.87 -1.71 13.47
N ALA A 158 9.62 -2.93 12.99
CA ALA A 158 8.38 -3.25 12.28
C ALA A 158 7.18 -3.25 13.24
N THR A 159 7.32 -3.85 14.43
CA THR A 159 6.28 -3.79 15.48
C THR A 159 6.01 -2.35 15.91
N HIS A 160 7.06 -1.54 16.05
CA HIS A 160 6.96 -0.11 16.35
C HIS A 160 6.14 0.64 15.29
N LEU A 161 6.39 0.40 14.00
CA LEU A 161 5.62 1.00 12.91
C LEU A 161 4.17 0.52 12.91
N ILE A 162 3.92 -0.78 13.10
CA ILE A 162 2.56 -1.36 13.12
C ILE A 162 1.74 -0.79 14.28
N ARG A 163 2.31 -0.71 15.50
CA ARG A 163 1.66 -0.08 16.66
C ARG A 163 1.27 1.35 16.35
N ASN A 164 2.21 2.12 15.81
CA ASN A 164 2.01 3.53 15.53
C ASN A 164 1.03 3.79 14.38
N ALA A 165 0.93 2.85 13.43
CA ALA A 165 -0.09 2.89 12.38
C ALA A 165 -1.51 2.56 12.88
N LEU A 166 -1.63 1.71 13.91
CA LEU A 166 -2.93 1.25 14.43
C LEU A 166 -3.48 2.12 15.55
N GLY A 167 -2.66 2.52 16.52
CA GLY A 167 -3.13 3.23 17.72
C GLY A 167 -2.16 4.26 18.31
N GLY A 168 -0.91 4.33 17.81
CA GLY A 168 0.04 5.32 18.31
C GLY A 168 0.37 5.10 19.78
N ALA A 169 0.35 6.19 20.55
CA ALA A 169 0.50 6.19 22.01
C ALA A 169 -0.77 5.81 22.78
N SER A 170 -1.93 5.69 22.11
CA SER A 170 -3.18 5.36 22.77
C SER A 170 -3.36 3.83 22.87
N GLU A 171 -3.14 3.31 24.08
CA GLU A 171 -3.33 1.87 24.35
C GLU A 171 -4.79 1.44 24.15
N ASP A 172 -5.76 2.30 24.46
CA ASP A 172 -7.19 2.04 24.26
C ASP A 172 -7.54 1.89 22.77
N VAL A 173 -7.05 2.79 21.93
CA VAL A 173 -7.27 2.73 20.47
C VAL A 173 -6.58 1.50 19.89
N LEU A 174 -5.34 1.23 20.32
CA LEU A 174 -4.59 0.05 19.87
C LEU A 174 -5.34 -1.25 20.23
N CYS A 175 -5.76 -1.40 21.49
CA CYS A 175 -6.53 -2.55 21.95
C CYS A 175 -7.85 -2.70 21.17
N ALA A 176 -8.57 -1.59 20.96
CA ALA A 176 -9.83 -1.61 20.21
C ALA A 176 -9.62 -2.07 18.76
N MET A 177 -8.60 -1.55 18.07
CA MET A 177 -8.29 -1.92 16.69
C MET A 177 -7.87 -3.40 16.56
N LEU A 178 -7.07 -3.91 17.50
CA LEU A 178 -6.62 -5.30 17.51
C LEU A 178 -7.73 -6.30 17.90
N SER A 179 -8.78 -5.83 18.57
CA SER A 179 -9.91 -6.67 19.01
C SER A 179 -11.00 -6.85 17.94
N LEU A 180 -10.90 -6.17 16.79
CA LEU A 180 -11.91 -6.26 15.73
C LEU A 180 -11.90 -7.66 15.06
N PRO A 181 -13.00 -8.43 15.12
CA PRO A 181 -13.06 -9.73 14.50
C PRO A 181 -13.31 -9.62 12.98
N PRO A 182 -12.96 -10.66 12.19
CA PRO A 182 -13.47 -10.77 10.82
C PRO A 182 -15.01 -10.79 10.79
N PRO A 183 -15.67 -10.13 9.83
CA PRO A 183 -15.07 -9.40 8.69
C PRO A 183 -14.76 -7.92 8.98
N MET A 184 -15.06 -7.40 10.17
CA MET A 184 -14.91 -5.96 10.49
C MET A 184 -13.46 -5.46 10.42
N SER A 185 -12.48 -6.35 10.60
CA SER A 185 -11.05 -6.07 10.45
C SER A 185 -10.60 -5.91 8.98
N ARG A 186 -11.44 -6.28 8.00
CA ARG A 186 -11.21 -5.99 6.58
C ARG A 186 -11.90 -4.67 6.24
N ARG A 187 -11.21 -3.55 6.43
CA ARG A 187 -11.64 -2.24 5.92
C ARG A 187 -10.62 -1.74 4.92
#